data_AF-Q5XWJ6-F1
#
_entry.id   AF-Q5XWJ6-F1
#
_cell.length_a   1.000
_cell.length_b   1.000
_cell.length_c   1.000
_cell.angle_alpha   90.00
_cell.angle_beta   90.00
_cell.angle_gamma   90.00
#
_symmetry.space_group_name_H-M   'P 1'
#
loop_
_entity.id
_entity.type
_entity.pdbx_description
1 polymer ?
#
loop_
_entity_poly.entity_id
_entity_poly.type
_entity_poly.pdbx_seq_one_letter_code
_entity_poly.pdbx_strand_id
1 'polypeptide(L)'
;MIGCAAAHDPRSDGEWPPPAILHLGNHFHDICAPNTGVTDEAIKEFSEGQIHEDEALKCYMNCLFHDFEVVDDRGDVHMEKVLNAIPGEKLRNIMMEASKGCIHPEGDTLCHKAWWF
;
A
#
# COMPACT_ATOMS: atom_id res chain seq x y z
N MET A 1 15.46 31.22 7.70
CA MET A 1 15.97 29.86 7.95
C MET A 1 14.87 28.89 7.59
N ILE A 2 14.89 28.35 6.36
CA ILE A 2 13.89 27.39 5.88
C ILE A 2 14.52 26.02 6.12
N GLY A 3 14.13 25.37 7.21
CA GLY A 3 14.55 24.00 7.50
C GLY A 3 13.89 23.06 6.50
N CYS A 4 14.70 22.39 5.68
CA CYS A 4 14.27 21.21 4.96
C CYS A 4 13.76 20.21 6.01
N ALA A 5 12.49 19.82 5.93
CA ALA A 5 12.05 18.62 6.62
C ALA A 5 12.87 17.48 6.01
N ALA A 6 13.81 16.93 6.77
CA ALA A 6 14.44 15.67 6.39
C ALA A 6 13.30 14.66 6.19
N ALA A 7 13.29 13.97 5.05
CA ALA A 7 12.54 12.74 4.93
C ALA A 7 13.09 11.82 6.02
N HIS A 8 12.36 11.69 7.13
CA HIS A 8 12.73 10.77 8.18
C HIS A 8 12.54 9.35 7.61
N ASP A 9 13.48 8.46 7.86
CA ASP A 9 13.36 7.05 7.49
C ASP A 9 12.01 6.51 7.96
N PRO A 10 11.35 5.62 7.20
CA PRO A 10 10.11 5.00 7.62
C PRO A 10 10.25 4.40 9.02
N ARG A 11 9.30 4.73 9.91
CA ARG A 11 9.30 4.19 11.27
C ARG A 11 9.21 2.68 11.21
N SER A 12 10.21 1.98 11.77
CA SER A 12 10.21 0.53 11.96
C SER A 12 10.77 0.22 13.34
N ASP A 13 9.89 -0.17 14.27
CA ASP A 13 10.22 -0.46 15.66
C ASP A 13 9.37 -1.62 16.21
N GLY A 14 9.53 -1.97 17.49
CA GLY A 14 8.80 -3.09 18.10
C GLY A 14 7.27 -2.91 18.18
N GLU A 15 6.75 -1.71 17.91
CA GLU A 15 5.31 -1.42 17.90
C GLU A 15 4.76 -1.16 16.49
N TRP A 16 5.60 -0.79 15.53
CA TRP A 16 5.19 -0.33 14.21
C TRP A 16 6.10 -0.87 13.08
N PRO A 17 5.53 -1.41 11.97
CA PRO A 17 4.11 -1.68 11.76
C PRO A 17 3.55 -2.68 12.78
N PRO A 18 2.25 -2.61 13.15
CA PRO A 18 1.70 -3.53 14.14
C PRO A 18 1.94 -4.99 13.74
N PRO A 19 2.45 -5.86 14.63
CA PRO A 19 2.82 -7.24 14.25
C PRO A 19 1.69 -8.03 13.58
N ALA A 20 0.44 -7.82 14.01
CA ALA A 20 -0.72 -8.45 13.37
C ALA A 20 -0.91 -8.04 11.90
N ILE A 21 -0.58 -6.80 11.54
CA ILE A 21 -0.61 -6.32 10.15
C ILE A 21 0.53 -6.96 9.35
N LEU A 22 1.72 -7.13 9.92
CA LEU A 22 2.83 -7.81 9.26
C LEU A 22 2.49 -9.28 8.95
N HIS A 23 1.88 -9.99 9.90
CA HIS A 23 1.42 -11.36 9.68
C HIS A 23 0.37 -11.44 8.56
N LEU A 24 -0.55 -10.49 8.49
CA LEU A 24 -1.55 -10.43 7.43
C LEU A 24 -0.90 -10.10 6.08
N GLY A 25 0.03 -9.15 6.06
CA GLY A 25 0.79 -8.77 4.86
C GLY A 25 1.57 -9.94 4.27
N ASN A 26 2.22 -10.77 5.09
CA ASN A 26 2.94 -11.94 4.62
C ASN A 26 2.04 -12.96 3.92
N HIS A 27 0.82 -13.18 4.45
CA HIS A 27 -0.13 -14.11 3.82
C HIS A 27 -0.49 -13.68 2.39
N PHE A 28 -0.78 -12.39 2.18
CA PHE A 28 -1.13 -11.87 0.86
C PHE A 28 0.08 -11.68 -0.04
N HIS A 29 1.25 -11.42 0.53
CA HIS A 29 2.51 -11.45 -0.21
C HIS A 29 2.74 -12.83 -0.85
N ASP A 30 2.56 -13.93 -0.10
CA ASP A 30 2.71 -15.31 -0.59
C ASP A 30 1.75 -15.65 -1.74
N ILE A 31 0.64 -14.93 -1.87
CA ILE A 31 -0.33 -15.07 -2.96
C ILE A 31 0.05 -14.18 -4.14
N CYS A 32 0.28 -12.89 -3.89
CA CYS A 32 0.42 -11.90 -4.96
C CYS A 32 1.80 -11.89 -5.62
N ALA A 33 2.88 -12.12 -4.87
CA ALA A 33 4.22 -12.10 -5.43
C ALA A 33 4.42 -13.10 -6.60
N PRO A 34 4.05 -14.40 -6.47
CA PRO A 34 4.19 -15.34 -7.59
C PRO A 34 3.23 -15.03 -8.76
N ASN A 35 2.08 -14.41 -8.49
CA ASN A 35 1.09 -14.07 -9.52
C ASN A 35 1.53 -12.88 -10.40
N THR A 36 2.36 -12.00 -9.87
CA THR A 36 2.79 -10.78 -10.59
C THR A 36 4.26 -10.82 -11.02
N GLY A 37 5.07 -11.67 -10.39
CA GLY A 37 6.50 -11.75 -10.66
C GLY A 37 7.30 -10.58 -10.07
N VAL A 38 6.72 -9.83 -9.12
CA VAL A 38 7.44 -8.78 -8.40
C VAL A 38 8.59 -9.38 -7.58
N THR A 39 9.68 -8.62 -7.43
CA THR A 39 10.82 -9.02 -6.61
C THR A 39 10.69 -8.45 -5.20
N ASP A 40 11.24 -9.17 -4.21
CA ASP A 40 11.31 -8.68 -2.83
C ASP A 40 12.14 -7.40 -2.75
N GLU A 41 13.14 -7.25 -3.61
CA GLU A 41 13.94 -6.04 -3.74
C GLU A 41 13.09 -4.84 -4.19
N ALA A 42 12.21 -4.99 -5.18
CA ALA A 42 11.32 -3.93 -5.62
C ALA A 42 10.31 -3.54 -4.52
N ILE A 43 9.74 -4.52 -3.82
CA ILE A 43 8.84 -4.25 -2.69
C ILE A 43 9.59 -3.49 -1.58
N LYS A 44 10.79 -3.94 -1.22
CA LYS A 44 11.60 -3.35 -0.16
C LYS A 44 12.04 -1.92 -0.52
N GLU A 45 12.49 -1.68 -1.75
CA GLU A 45 12.90 -0.34 -2.19
C GLU A 45 11.72 0.64 -2.17
N PHE A 46 10.52 0.19 -2.55
CA PHE A 46 9.33 1.03 -2.46
C PHE A 46 8.93 1.32 -0.99
N SER A 47 9.07 0.32 -0.11
CA SER A 47 8.67 0.44 1.29
C SER A 47 9.64 1.26 2.15
N GLU A 48 10.94 1.21 1.85
CA GLU A 48 12.00 1.74 2.72
C GLU A 48 12.88 2.80 2.03
N GLY A 49 12.93 2.79 0.70
CA GLY A 49 13.84 3.58 -0.12
C GLY A 49 13.15 4.70 -0.87
N GLN A 50 13.27 4.69 -2.20
CA GLN A 50 12.65 5.68 -3.08
C GLN A 50 11.47 5.09 -3.86
N ILE A 51 10.44 5.93 -4.06
CA ILE A 51 9.36 5.63 -5.00
C ILE A 51 9.97 5.41 -6.38
N HIS A 52 9.64 4.29 -7.00
CA HIS A 52 10.07 3.92 -8.33
C HIS A 52 8.92 3.26 -9.08
N GLU A 53 9.06 3.21 -10.40
CA GLU A 53 8.11 2.55 -11.27
C GLU A 53 8.61 1.15 -11.66
N ASP A 54 7.81 0.14 -11.32
CA ASP A 54 7.99 -1.24 -11.73
C ASP A 54 6.60 -1.83 -12.02
N GLU A 55 6.39 -2.39 -13.21
CA GLU A 55 5.07 -2.88 -13.62
C GLU A 55 4.60 -4.09 -12.80
N ALA A 56 5.51 -4.96 -12.37
CA ALA A 56 5.16 -6.10 -11.53
C ALA A 56 4.79 -5.63 -10.11
N LEU A 57 5.45 -4.59 -9.59
CA LEU A 57 5.10 -3.94 -8.33
C LEU A 57 3.74 -3.24 -8.40
N LYS A 58 3.45 -2.52 -9.48
CA LYS A 58 2.13 -1.90 -9.70
C LYS A 58 1.01 -2.95 -9.64
N CYS A 59 1.20 -4.06 -10.34
CA CYS A 59 0.21 -5.14 -10.32
C CYS A 59 0.19 -5.92 -9.01
N TYR A 60 1.31 -5.97 -8.26
CA TYR A 60 1.35 -6.53 -6.91
C TYR A 60 0.44 -5.73 -5.97
N MET A 61 0.53 -4.39 -5.99
CA MET A 61 -0.36 -3.53 -5.19
C MET A 61 -1.83 -3.73 -5.56
N ASN A 62 -2.13 -3.83 -6.86
CA ASN A 62 -3.49 -4.14 -7.31
C ASN A 62 -3.99 -5.52 -6.85
N CYS A 63 -3.13 -6.54 -6.89
CA CYS A 63 -3.44 -7.88 -6.39
C CYS A 63 -3.80 -7.85 -4.90
N LEU A 64 -3.03 -7.13 -4.08
CA LEU A 64 -3.34 -6.98 -2.66
C LEU A 64 -4.75 -6.41 -2.45
N PHE A 65 -5.13 -5.35 -3.16
CA PHE A 65 -6.49 -4.78 -3.03
C PHE A 65 -7.60 -5.76 -3.43
N HIS A 66 -7.35 -6.62 -4.42
CA HIS A 66 -8.31 -7.67 -4.80
C HIS A 66 -8.43 -8.74 -3.73
N ASP A 67 -7.31 -9.23 -3.19
CA ASP A 67 -7.30 -10.27 -2.15
C ASP A 67 -7.86 -9.78 -0.81
N PHE A 68 -7.75 -8.47 -0.52
CA PHE A 68 -8.42 -7.83 0.61
C PHE A 68 -9.92 -7.56 0.35
N GLU A 69 -10.44 -7.84 -0.85
CA GLU A 69 -11.83 -7.57 -1.26
C GLU A 69 -12.24 -6.09 -1.15
N VAL A 70 -11.28 -5.18 -1.31
CA VAL A 70 -11.49 -3.71 -1.17
C VAL A 70 -11.56 -2.98 -2.51
N VAL A 71 -11.89 -3.69 -3.59
CA VAL A 71 -12.17 -3.14 -4.92
C VAL A 71 -13.68 -3.03 -5.20
N ASP A 72 -14.05 -2.23 -6.20
CA ASP A 72 -15.40 -2.17 -6.76
C ASP A 72 -15.64 -3.28 -7.81
N ASP A 73 -16.85 -3.35 -8.38
CA ASP A 73 -17.22 -4.37 -9.36
C ASP A 73 -16.43 -4.28 -10.69
N ARG A 74 -15.67 -3.20 -10.89
CA ARG A 74 -14.79 -2.97 -12.06
C ARG A 74 -13.32 -3.24 -11.73
N GLY A 75 -13.01 -3.59 -10.47
CA GLY A 75 -11.66 -3.80 -9.97
C GLY A 75 -10.93 -2.52 -9.56
N ASP A 76 -11.60 -1.35 -9.57
CA ASP A 76 -11.00 -0.10 -9.08
C ASP A 76 -10.95 -0.11 -7.54
N VAL A 77 -9.89 0.44 -6.94
CA VAL A 77 -9.74 0.54 -5.48
C VAL A 77 -10.90 1.34 -4.87
N HIS A 78 -11.65 0.71 -3.96
CA HIS A 78 -12.77 1.34 -3.28
C HIS A 78 -12.32 1.90 -1.93
N MET A 79 -11.93 3.18 -1.90
CA MET A 79 -11.29 3.81 -0.75
C MET A 79 -12.06 3.70 0.58
N GLU A 80 -13.39 3.76 0.55
CA GLU A 80 -14.19 3.52 1.75
C GLU A 80 -14.05 2.09 2.29
N LYS A 81 -14.01 1.07 1.41
CA LYS A 81 -13.77 -0.32 1.83
C LYS A 81 -12.37 -0.47 2.41
N VAL A 82 -11.36 0.11 1.76
CA VAL A 82 -9.97 0.14 2.25
C VAL A 82 -9.93 0.68 3.68
N LEU A 83 -10.48 1.88 3.91
CA LEU A 83 -10.44 2.52 5.22
C LEU A 83 -11.23 1.76 6.29
N ASN A 84 -12.33 1.11 5.91
CA ASN A 84 -13.14 0.29 6.81
C ASN A 84 -12.49 -1.05 7.17
N ALA A 85 -11.64 -1.60 6.30
CA ALA A 85 -10.91 -2.84 6.53
C ALA A 85 -9.74 -2.68 7.52
N ILE A 86 -9.29 -1.45 7.76
CA ILE A 86 -8.14 -1.18 8.64
C ILE A 86 -8.50 -1.47 10.10
N PRO A 87 -7.75 -2.36 10.79
CA PRO A 87 -8.07 -2.74 12.15
C PRO A 87 -7.64 -1.67 13.15
N GLY A 88 -8.52 -1.40 14.12
CA GLY A 88 -8.24 -0.49 15.22
C GLY A 88 -8.32 0.99 14.83
N GLU A 89 -8.84 1.80 15.75
CA GLU A 89 -9.07 3.23 15.51
C GLU A 89 -7.77 4.00 15.24
N LYS A 90 -6.70 3.69 15.97
CA LYS A 90 -5.41 4.37 15.82
C LYS A 90 -4.83 4.23 14.41
N LEU A 91 -4.78 3.00 13.89
CA LEU A 91 -4.22 2.73 12.56
C LEU A 91 -5.13 3.32 11.46
N ARG A 92 -6.45 3.19 11.62
CA ARG A 92 -7.42 3.78 10.69
C ARG A 92 -7.28 5.31 10.62
N ASN A 93 -7.16 5.99 11.76
CA ASN A 93 -7.00 7.45 11.78
C ASN A 93 -5.70 7.91 11.11
N ILE A 94 -4.60 7.18 11.32
CA ILE A 94 -3.32 7.45 10.63
C ILE A 94 -3.50 7.34 9.11
N MET A 95 -4.13 6.26 8.65
CA MET A 95 -4.34 6.02 7.23
C MET A 95 -5.30 7.03 6.60
N MET A 96 -6.38 7.39 7.31
CA MET A 96 -7.30 8.44 6.88
C MET A 96 -6.59 9.79 6.71
N GLU A 97 -5.69 10.15 7.63
CA GLU A 97 -4.90 11.39 7.53
C GLU A 97 -3.95 11.34 6.33
N ALA A 98 -3.22 10.23 6.17
CA ALA A 98 -2.28 10.03 5.08
C ALA A 98 -2.96 10.06 3.70
N SER A 99 -4.18 9.54 3.61
CA SER A 99 -4.89 9.40 2.33
C SER A 99 -5.74 10.62 1.93
N LYS A 100 -5.82 11.70 2.73
CA LYS A 100 -6.76 12.82 2.48
C LYS A 100 -6.69 13.41 1.06
N GLY A 101 -5.49 13.46 0.48
CA GLY A 101 -5.25 13.98 -0.88
C GLY A 101 -5.33 12.93 -1.99
N CYS A 102 -5.43 11.64 -1.63
CA CYS A 102 -5.21 10.52 -2.55
C CYS A 102 -6.46 9.65 -2.72
N ILE A 103 -7.65 10.11 -2.31
CA ILE A 103 -8.88 9.28 -2.33
C ILE A 103 -9.46 9.03 -3.74
N HIS A 104 -8.86 9.58 -4.80
CA HIS A 104 -9.28 9.39 -6.18
C HIS A 104 -8.09 8.92 -7.03
N PRO A 105 -7.79 7.61 -7.04
CA PRO A 105 -6.63 7.09 -7.78
C PRO A 105 -6.68 7.35 -9.28
N GLU A 106 -5.56 7.80 -9.85
CA GLU A 106 -5.41 8.13 -11.27
C GLU A 106 -4.53 7.12 -12.00
N GLY A 107 -4.84 6.83 -13.26
CA GLY A 107 -4.04 5.93 -14.09
C GLY A 107 -4.86 5.20 -15.16
N ASP A 108 -4.16 4.76 -16.20
CA ASP A 108 -4.76 4.11 -17.38
C ASP A 108 -5.10 2.62 -17.16
N THR A 109 -4.56 2.00 -16.11
CA THR A 109 -4.77 0.58 -15.78
C THR A 109 -5.08 0.43 -14.29
N LEU A 110 -5.71 -0.70 -13.89
CA LEU A 110 -5.96 -1.00 -12.48
C LEU A 110 -4.64 -1.07 -11.68
N CYS A 111 -3.60 -1.67 -12.25
CA CYS A 111 -2.27 -1.69 -11.65
C CYS A 111 -1.69 -0.28 -11.42
N HIS A 112 -1.83 0.60 -12.41
CA HIS A 112 -1.31 1.97 -12.29
C HIS A 112 -2.09 2.77 -11.23
N LYS A 113 -3.42 2.66 -11.22
CA LYS A 113 -4.25 3.30 -10.18
C LYS A 113 -3.90 2.80 -8.77
N ALA A 114 -3.67 1.49 -8.61
CA ALA A 114 -3.28 0.92 -7.31
C ALA A 114 -1.94 1.45 -6.80
N TRP A 115 -0.98 1.71 -7.70
CA TRP A 115 0.32 2.29 -7.35
C TRP A 115 0.30 3.80 -7.18
N TRP A 116 -0.60 4.50 -7.89
CA TRP A 116 -0.77 5.94 -7.73
C TRP A 116 -1.28 6.28 -6.32
N PHE A 117 -2.12 5.41 -5.75
CA PHE A 117 -2.65 5.54 -4.40
C PHE A 117 -1.55 5.39 -3.33
#